data_AF-A0A2W5BPE1-F1
#
_entry.id   AF-A0A2W5BPE1-F1
#
_cell.length_a   1.000
_cell.length_b   1.000
_cell.length_c   1.000
_cell.angle_alpha   90.00
_cell.angle_beta   90.00
_cell.angle_gamma   90.00
#
_symmetry.space_group_name_H-M   'P 1'
#
loop_
_entity.id
_entity.type
_entity.pdbx_description
1 polymer ?
#
loop_
_entity_poly.entity_id
_entity_poly.type
_entity_poly.pdbx_seq_one_letter_code
_entity_poly.pdbx_strand_id
1 'polypeptide(L)'
;MEILKQNAKLAGMSDATFEACQEEPNLKLKVAESMQVAKEKWKIAATPTFIINDGAEIIQGAQPLAEFERVFRKVTNDAVGAVPAVE
;
A
#
# COMPACT_ATOMS: atom_id res chain seq x y z
N MET A 1 -20.51 5.08 9.64
CA MET A 1 -19.91 5.69 8.43
C MET A 1 -19.59 7.16 8.59
N GLU A 2 -20.26 7.88 9.50
CA GLU A 2 -20.06 9.34 9.67
C GLU A 2 -18.61 9.76 9.96
N ILE A 3 -17.93 9.04 10.86
CA ILE A 3 -16.52 9.30 11.19
C ILE A 3 -15.61 9.10 9.96
N LEU A 4 -15.90 8.09 9.12
CA LEU A 4 -15.12 7.85 7.91
C LEU A 4 -15.33 8.96 6.88
N LYS A 5 -16.57 9.43 6.72
CA LYS A 5 -16.91 10.57 5.85
C LYS A 5 -16.21 11.84 6.31
N GLN A 6 -16.19 12.11 7.62
CA GLN A 6 -15.45 13.22 8.21
C GLN A 6 -13.95 13.14 7.90
N ASN A 7 -13.32 11.98 8.11
CA ASN A 7 -11.90 11.80 7.81
C ASN A 7 -11.60 11.95 6.31
N ALA A 8 -12.48 11.46 5.44
CA ALA A 8 -12.35 11.63 4.00
C ALA A 8 -12.40 13.12 3.59
N LYS A 9 -13.30 13.92 4.19
CA LYS A 9 -13.33 15.38 4.00
C LYS A 9 -12.02 16.05 4.41
N LEU A 10 -11.48 15.67 5.56
CA LEU A 10 -10.19 16.20 6.04
C LEU A 10 -9.03 15.85 5.11
N ALA A 11 -9.12 14.72 4.40
CA ALA A 11 -8.18 14.32 3.36
C ALA A 11 -8.46 14.96 1.98
N GLY A 12 -9.43 15.87 1.88
CA GLY A 12 -9.76 16.61 0.65
C GLY A 12 -10.81 15.95 -0.26
N MET A 13 -11.47 14.88 0.18
CA MET A 13 -12.53 14.22 -0.59
C MET A 13 -13.86 14.98 -0.50
N SER A 14 -14.59 15.06 -1.61
CA SER A 14 -15.95 15.61 -1.63
C SER A 14 -16.99 14.59 -1.13
N ASP A 15 -18.16 15.09 -0.71
CA ASP A 15 -19.28 14.22 -0.30
C ASP A 15 -19.74 13.29 -1.42
N ALA A 16 -19.88 13.83 -2.63
CA ALA A 16 -20.30 13.05 -3.80
C ALA A 16 -19.29 11.93 -4.12
N THR A 17 -17.99 12.22 -4.00
CA THR A 17 -16.93 11.20 -4.22
C THR A 17 -16.97 10.12 -3.14
N PHE A 18 -17.15 10.50 -1.87
CA PHE A 18 -17.26 9.54 -0.78
C PHE A 18 -18.45 8.60 -0.97
N GLU A 19 -19.61 9.15 -1.31
CA GLU A 19 -20.84 8.38 -1.54
C GLU A 19 -20.68 7.43 -2.72
N ALA A 20 -20.12 7.89 -3.84
CA ALA A 20 -19.83 7.04 -4.99
C ALA A 20 -18.89 5.86 -4.64
N CYS A 21 -17.83 6.10 -3.84
CA CYS A 21 -16.95 5.02 -3.39
C CYS A 21 -17.67 4.00 -2.48
N GLN A 22 -18.58 4.46 -1.64
CA GLN A 22 -19.32 3.61 -0.70
C GLN A 22 -20.34 2.70 -1.39
N GLU A 23 -20.90 3.20 -2.49
CA GLU A 23 -21.89 2.50 -3.30
C GLU A 23 -21.27 1.57 -4.34
N GLU A 24 -19.96 1.66 -4.59
CA GLU A 24 -19.29 0.84 -5.61
C GLU A 24 -19.01 -0.60 -5.13
N PRO A 25 -19.74 -1.62 -5.64
CA PRO A 25 -19.58 -2.99 -5.18
C PRO A 25 -18.20 -3.59 -5.47
N ASN A 26 -17.54 -3.21 -6.56
CA ASN A 26 -16.23 -3.79 -6.89
C ASN A 26 -15.16 -3.35 -5.90
N LEU A 27 -15.26 -2.16 -5.28
CA LEU A 27 -14.32 -1.74 -4.25
C LEU A 27 -14.40 -2.64 -3.01
N LYS A 28 -15.59 -3.10 -2.64
CA LYS A 28 -15.78 -4.04 -1.52
C LYS A 28 -15.14 -5.40 -1.82
N LEU A 29 -15.33 -5.91 -3.05
CA LEU A 29 -14.69 -7.15 -3.49
C LEU A 29 -13.16 -7.02 -3.50
N LYS A 30 -12.62 -5.88 -3.97
CA LYS A 30 -11.18 -5.63 -4.02
C LYS A 30 -10.51 -5.63 -2.65
N VAL A 31 -11.19 -5.20 -1.59
CA VAL A 31 -10.68 -5.31 -0.21
C VAL A 31 -10.51 -6.78 0.19
N ALA A 32 -11.52 -7.61 -0.07
CA ALA A 32 -11.46 -9.04 0.24
C ALA A 32 -10.39 -9.77 -0.60
N GLU A 33 -10.32 -9.47 -1.90
CA GLU A 33 -9.27 -10.00 -2.80
C GLU A 33 -7.87 -9.62 -2.30
N SER A 34 -7.66 -8.38 -1.86
CA SER A 34 -6.37 -7.92 -1.34
C SER A 34 -5.95 -8.70 -0.10
N MET A 35 -6.89 -8.99 0.81
CA MET A 35 -6.64 -9.84 1.98
C MET A 35 -6.31 -11.29 1.60
N GLN A 36 -7.00 -11.83 0.59
CA GLN A 36 -6.74 -13.17 0.08
C GLN A 36 -5.34 -13.25 -0.54
N VAL A 37 -4.97 -12.30 -1.40
CA VAL A 37 -3.64 -12.23 -2.01
C VAL A 37 -2.54 -12.10 -0.94
N ALA A 38 -2.74 -11.25 0.08
CA ALA A 38 -1.81 -11.13 1.20
C ALA A 38 -1.57 -12.47 1.92
N LYS A 39 -2.64 -13.22 2.20
CA LYS A 39 -2.55 -14.51 2.88
C LYS A 39 -2.00 -15.62 1.99
N GLU A 40 -2.49 -15.74 0.76
CA GLU A 40 -2.25 -16.90 -0.10
C GLU A 40 -0.97 -16.77 -0.90
N LYS A 41 -0.76 -15.63 -1.57
CA LYS A 41 0.41 -15.38 -2.40
C LYS A 41 1.62 -15.02 -1.54
N TRP A 42 1.44 -14.05 -0.64
CA TRP A 42 2.55 -13.45 0.10
C TRP A 42 2.79 -14.02 1.50
N LYS A 43 1.90 -14.92 1.97
CA LYS A 43 1.99 -15.56 3.30
C LYS A 43 2.15 -14.55 4.44
N ILE A 44 1.53 -13.37 4.32
CA ILE A 44 1.60 -12.31 5.34
C ILE A 44 0.87 -12.77 6.60
N ALA A 45 1.58 -12.78 7.72
CA ALA A 45 1.05 -13.15 9.03
C ALA A 45 0.74 -11.96 9.94
N ALA A 46 1.35 -10.79 9.69
CA ALA A 46 1.19 -9.59 10.51
C ALA A 46 1.36 -8.30 9.70
N THR A 47 0.85 -7.19 10.23
CA THR A 47 0.97 -5.85 9.63
C THR A 47 1.77 -4.90 10.54
N PRO A 48 2.48 -3.90 9.97
CA PRO A 48 2.71 -3.72 8.53
C PRO A 48 3.69 -4.76 7.97
N THR A 49 3.51 -5.16 6.71
CA THR A 49 4.48 -5.93 5.93
C THR A 49 4.59 -5.27 4.56
N PHE A 50 5.81 -5.07 4.09
CA PHE A 50 6.11 -4.42 2.82
C PHE A 50 6.70 -5.45 1.85
N ILE A 51 6.06 -5.62 0.70
CA ILE A 51 6.54 -6.47 -0.39
C ILE A 51 7.23 -5.55 -1.39
N ILE A 52 8.51 -5.75 -1.64
CA ILE A 52 9.33 -4.87 -2.48
C ILE A 52 9.68 -5.58 -3.79
N ASN A 53 9.48 -4.90 -4.93
CA ASN A 53 9.74 -5.41 -6.29
C ASN A 53 9.23 -6.85 -6.50
N ASP A 54 7.91 -7.03 -6.41
CA ASP A 54 7.23 -8.32 -6.60
C ASP A 54 7.80 -9.46 -5.73
N GLY A 55 8.25 -9.13 -4.52
CA GLY A 55 8.73 -10.10 -3.55
C GLY A 55 10.22 -10.41 -3.66
N ALA A 56 10.99 -9.60 -4.39
CA ALA A 56 12.44 -9.66 -4.33
C ALA A 56 12.95 -9.49 -2.90
N GLU A 57 12.29 -8.63 -2.11
CA GLU A 57 12.53 -8.47 -0.68
C GLU A 57 11.22 -8.27 0.08
N ILE A 58 11.19 -8.67 1.36
CA ILE A 58 10.05 -8.50 2.25
C ILE A 58 10.52 -7.90 3.57
N ILE A 59 9.92 -6.78 3.98
CA ILE A 59 10.16 -6.14 5.27
C ILE A 59 8.96 -6.41 6.17
N GLN A 60 9.18 -7.07 7.30
CA GLN A 60 8.13 -7.37 8.28
C GLN A 60 8.18 -6.42 9.47
N GLY A 61 7.03 -5.85 9.83
CA GLY A 61 6.88 -4.92 10.93
C GLY A 61 7.32 -3.49 10.59
N ALA A 62 7.14 -2.60 11.57
CA ALA A 62 7.55 -1.21 11.48
C ALA A 62 9.07 -1.09 11.74
N GLN A 63 9.87 -1.45 10.73
CA GLN A 63 11.33 -1.37 10.82
C GLN A 63 11.85 0.08 10.75
N PRO A 64 13.07 0.36 11.23
CA PRO A 64 13.70 1.67 11.08
C PRO A 64 13.96 2.03 9.60
N LEU A 65 14.01 3.33 9.28
CA LEU A 65 14.27 3.83 7.92
C LEU A 65 15.53 3.22 7.28
N ALA A 66 16.60 3.03 8.06
CA ALA A 66 17.85 2.43 7.57
C ALA A 66 17.65 1.03 6.97
N GLU A 67 16.69 0.24 7.48
CA GLU A 67 16.39 -1.08 6.91
C GLU A 67 15.71 -0.96 5.55
N PHE A 68 14.80 0.01 5.39
CA PHE A 68 14.19 0.32 4.10
C PHE A 68 15.25 0.79 3.09
N GLU A 69 16.15 1.70 3.48
CA GLU A 69 17.23 2.16 2.62
C GLU A 69 18.14 1.02 2.17
N ARG A 70 18.52 0.12 3.08
CA ARG A 70 19.34 -1.06 2.78
C ARG A 70 18.65 -1.95 1.75
N VAL A 71 17.36 -2.26 1.96
CA VAL A 71 16.57 -3.08 1.03
C VAL A 71 16.39 -2.39 -0.32
N PHE A 72 16.06 -1.10 -0.34
CA PHE A 72 15.89 -0.35 -1.58
C PHE A 72 17.17 -0.26 -2.39
N ARG A 73 18.31 0.00 -1.75
CA ARG A 73 19.62 -0.04 -2.42
C ARG A 73 19.91 -1.41 -3.02
N LYS A 74 19.62 -2.49 -2.29
CA LYS A 74 19.78 -3.85 -2.81
C LYS A 74 18.94 -4.09 -4.07
N VAL A 75 17.65 -3.79 -4.04
CA VAL A 75 16.73 -4.12 -5.16
C VAL A 75 16.81 -3.14 -6.32
N THR A 76 17.42 -1.97 -6.13
CA THR A 76 17.64 -0.95 -7.17
C THR A 76 19.09 -0.88 -7.65
N ASN A 77 19.98 -1.75 -7.15
CA ASN A 77 21.42 -1.70 -7.43
C ASN A 77 22.01 -0.30 -7.16
N ASP A 78 21.77 0.19 -5.94
CA ASP A 78 22.16 1.50 -5.41
C ASP A 78 21.54 2.74 -6.08
N ALA A 79 20.60 2.58 -7.01
CA ALA A 79 19.92 3.68 -7.70
C ALA A 79 18.80 4.36 -6.89
N VAL A 80 18.85 4.33 -5.55
CA VAL A 80 17.83 4.94 -4.69
C VAL A 80 17.82 6.46 -4.88
N GLY A 81 16.66 7.00 -5.27
CA GLY A 81 16.50 8.44 -5.54
C GLY A 81 16.91 8.86 -6.95
N ALA A 82 17.35 7.94 -7.81
CA ALA A 82 17.48 8.23 -9.24
C ALA A 82 16.08 8.43 -9.83
N VAL A 83 15.80 9.63 -10.32
CA VAL A 83 14.60 9.91 -11.10
C VAL A 83 14.86 9.37 -12.50
N PRO A 84 14.11 8.35 -12.99
CA PRO A 84 14.25 7.93 -14.38
C PRO A 84 13.98 9.13 -15.29
N ALA A 85 14.77 9.26 -16.36
CA ALA A 85 14.52 10.28 -17.36
C ALA A 85 13.06 10.14 -17.85
N VAL A 86 12.30 11.23 -17.80
CA VAL A 86 10.97 11.28 -18.39
C VAL A 86 11.18 11.22 -19.90
N GLU A 87 10.79 10.10 -20.54
CA GLU A 87 10.67 10.02 -22.01
C GLU A 87 9.46 10.82 -22.51
#